data_AF-A0A833WGC0-F1
#
_entry.id   AF-A0A833WGC0-F1
#
_cell.length_a   1.000
_cell.length_b   1.000
_cell.length_c   1.000
_cell.angle_alpha   90.00
_cell.angle_beta   90.00
_cell.angle_gamma   90.00
#
_symmetry.space_group_name_H-M   'P 1'
#
loop_
_entity.id
_entity.type
_entity.pdbx_description
1 polymer ?
#
loop_
_entity_poly.entity_id
_entity_poly.type
_entity_poly.pdbx_seq_one_letter_code
_entity_poly.pdbx_strand_id
1 'polypeptide(L)'
;MEDVEEGFDRLSKAKASKSFEFLAITSYTFLATALTTQNRKLLPINELIRFNESLQFLKELNIEGESWAVLQSYQVLEKILYLMRLLIHQHPEYVEISGGTVDALLTLFPPSKRPVFVYPTSATVPESNPDSGSDTFIDELIDD
;
A
#
# COMPACT_ATOMS: atom_id res chain seq x y z
N MET A 1 -1.12 -8.45 -20.06
CA MET A 1 -0.66 -9.71 -19.41
C MET A 1 0.81 -9.91 -19.74
N GLU A 2 1.22 -9.70 -20.99
CA GLU A 2 2.64 -9.62 -21.40
C GLU A 2 3.44 -8.58 -20.58
N ASP A 3 2.89 -7.37 -20.38
CA ASP A 3 3.54 -6.30 -19.59
C ASP A 3 3.78 -6.67 -18.11
N VAL A 4 2.93 -7.54 -17.55
CA VAL A 4 3.01 -7.91 -16.12
C VAL A 4 4.07 -8.98 -15.90
N GLU A 5 4.11 -10.01 -16.75
CA GLU A 5 5.13 -11.04 -16.64
C GLU A 5 6.52 -10.49 -16.98
N GLU A 6 6.62 -9.60 -17.99
CA GLU A 6 7.88 -8.87 -18.24
C GLU A 6 8.28 -8.03 -17.00
N GLY A 7 7.31 -7.41 -16.34
CA GLY A 7 7.51 -6.71 -15.08
C GLY A 7 8.07 -7.60 -13.97
N PHE A 8 7.56 -8.82 -13.81
CA PHE A 8 8.07 -9.79 -12.84
C PHE A 8 9.47 -10.30 -13.19
N ASP A 9 9.77 -10.49 -14.47
CA ASP A 9 11.12 -10.83 -14.93
C ASP A 9 12.14 -9.75 -14.57
N ARG A 10 11.75 -8.48 -14.75
CA ARG A 10 12.57 -7.33 -14.34
C ARG A 10 12.76 -7.29 -12.82
N LEU A 11 11.69 -7.53 -12.04
CA LEU A 11 11.77 -7.63 -10.58
C LEU A 11 12.71 -8.75 -10.13
N SER A 12 12.63 -9.93 -10.75
CA SER A 12 13.50 -11.06 -10.47
C SER A 12 14.98 -10.73 -10.71
N LYS A 13 15.29 -10.11 -11.86
CA LYS A 13 16.64 -9.62 -12.17
C LYS A 13 17.11 -8.56 -11.17
N ALA A 14 16.21 -7.65 -10.75
CA ALA A 14 16.53 -6.64 -9.76
C ALA A 14 16.82 -7.24 -8.38
N LYS A 15 16.04 -8.22 -7.92
CA LYS A 15 16.32 -8.98 -6.69
C LYS A 15 17.68 -9.66 -6.75
N ALA A 16 18.00 -10.30 -7.87
CA ALA A 16 19.28 -10.99 -8.06
C ALA A 16 20.50 -10.05 -7.99
N SER A 17 20.33 -8.77 -8.33
CA SER A 17 21.40 -7.76 -8.23
C SER A 17 21.82 -7.42 -6.79
N LYS A 18 20.95 -7.71 -5.80
CA LYS A 18 21.12 -7.31 -4.39
C LYS A 18 21.32 -5.80 -4.20
N SER A 19 20.87 -4.97 -5.15
CA SER A 19 20.87 -3.51 -5.04
C SER A 19 19.51 -3.02 -4.56
N PHE A 20 19.50 -2.30 -3.43
CA PHE A 20 18.29 -1.68 -2.89
C PHE A 20 17.66 -0.74 -3.91
N GLU A 21 18.47 0.18 -4.45
CA GLU A 21 18.02 1.20 -5.39
C GLU A 21 17.41 0.57 -6.65
N PHE A 22 18.07 -0.43 -7.22
CA PHE A 22 17.60 -1.06 -8.45
C PHE A 22 16.28 -1.80 -8.23
N LEU A 23 16.14 -2.53 -7.11
CA LEU A 23 14.88 -3.19 -6.76
C LEU A 23 13.77 -2.18 -6.48
N ALA A 24 14.07 -1.09 -5.76
CA ALA A 24 13.09 -0.05 -5.44
C ALA A 24 12.57 0.65 -6.71
N ILE A 25 13.46 1.09 -7.61
CA ILE A 25 13.07 1.75 -8.87
C ILE A 25 12.28 0.79 -9.77
N THR A 26 12.70 -0.48 -9.84
CA THR A 26 11.98 -1.50 -10.63
C THR A 26 10.59 -1.74 -10.07
N SER A 27 10.45 -1.83 -8.75
CA SER A 27 9.16 -2.01 -8.07
C SER A 27 8.23 -0.81 -8.25
N TYR A 28 8.76 0.40 -8.14
CA TYR A 28 8.02 1.62 -8.45
C TYR A 28 7.51 1.62 -9.90
N THR A 29 8.38 1.27 -10.85
CA THR A 29 8.03 1.25 -12.28
C THR A 29 6.95 0.22 -12.57
N PHE A 30 7.05 -0.96 -11.96
CA PHE A 30 6.03 -2.01 -12.05
C PHE A 30 4.66 -1.51 -11.58
N LEU A 31 4.59 -0.97 -10.36
CA LEU A 31 3.35 -0.42 -9.79
C LEU A 31 2.78 0.73 -10.63
N ALA A 32 3.65 1.67 -11.05
CA ALA A 32 3.23 2.81 -11.86
C ALA A 32 2.64 2.35 -13.19
N THR A 33 3.27 1.36 -13.84
CA THR A 33 2.77 0.77 -15.08
C THR A 33 1.42 0.10 -14.83
N ALA A 34 1.31 -0.78 -13.82
CA ALA A 34 0.07 -1.46 -13.47
C ALA A 34 -1.10 -0.48 -13.23
N LEU A 35 -0.85 0.67 -12.60
CA LEU A 35 -1.85 1.69 -12.31
C LEU A 35 -2.22 2.58 -13.52
N THR A 36 -1.33 2.69 -14.52
CA THR A 36 -1.50 3.60 -15.67
C THR A 36 -2.00 2.92 -16.93
N THR A 37 -1.85 1.60 -17.08
CA THR A 37 -2.37 0.88 -18.25
C THR A 37 -3.89 1.03 -18.31
N GLN A 38 -4.41 1.50 -19.46
CA GLN A 38 -5.75 2.09 -19.71
C GLN A 38 -6.99 1.31 -19.23
N ASN A 39 -6.86 0.09 -18.71
CA ASN A 39 -7.97 -0.66 -18.14
C ASN A 39 -7.99 -0.70 -16.62
N ARG A 40 -7.07 -0.02 -15.91
CA ARG A 40 -6.89 -0.13 -14.45
C ARG A 40 -7.07 -1.57 -13.98
N LYS A 41 -6.54 -2.52 -14.76
CA LYS A 41 -6.81 -3.93 -14.53
C LYS A 41 -6.14 -4.23 -13.21
N LEU A 42 -6.99 -4.57 -12.26
CA LEU A 42 -6.61 -5.09 -10.97
C LEU A 42 -5.46 -6.08 -11.14
N LEU A 43 -4.40 -5.90 -10.36
CA LEU A 43 -3.42 -6.95 -10.15
C LEU A 43 -4.18 -8.13 -9.53
N PRO A 44 -4.34 -9.26 -10.24
CA PRO A 44 -4.89 -10.48 -9.64
C PRO A 44 -4.20 -10.76 -8.30
N ILE A 45 -4.94 -11.30 -7.33
CA ILE A 45 -4.46 -11.53 -5.96
C ILE A 45 -3.11 -12.27 -5.95
N ASN A 46 -2.93 -13.28 -6.79
CA ASN A 46 -1.68 -14.03 -6.89
C ASN A 46 -0.50 -13.18 -7.36
N GLU A 47 -0.72 -12.24 -8.28
CA GLU A 47 0.31 -11.31 -8.76
C GLU A 47 0.62 -10.27 -7.68
N LEU A 48 -0.40 -9.77 -6.96
CA LEU A 48 -0.20 -8.87 -5.82
C LEU A 48 0.64 -9.53 -4.72
N ILE A 49 0.39 -10.81 -4.41
CA ILE A 49 1.19 -11.59 -3.46
C ILE A 49 2.65 -11.69 -3.94
N ARG A 50 2.90 -12.12 -5.20
CA ARG A 50 4.25 -12.19 -5.79
C ARG A 50 4.97 -10.84 -5.74
N PHE A 51 4.24 -9.75 -5.98
CA PHE A 51 4.77 -8.40 -5.93
C PHE A 51 5.16 -8.01 -4.51
N ASN A 52 4.30 -8.28 -3.52
CA ASN A 52 4.57 -8.03 -2.11
C ASN A 52 5.80 -8.81 -1.60
N GLU A 53 5.95 -10.08 -1.99
CA GLU A 53 7.17 -10.87 -1.71
C GLU A 53 8.43 -10.28 -2.35
N SER A 54 8.30 -9.59 -3.48
CA SER A 54 9.40 -8.89 -4.11
C SER A 54 9.82 -7.64 -3.32
N LEU A 55 8.84 -6.89 -2.80
CA LEU A 55 9.07 -5.72 -1.95
C LEU A 55 9.66 -6.08 -0.58
N GLN A 56 9.24 -7.18 0.04
CA GLN A 56 9.76 -7.61 1.34
C GLN A 56 11.28 -7.84 1.32
N PHE A 57 11.83 -8.21 0.17
CA PHE A 57 13.26 -8.40 -0.01
C PHE A 57 14.07 -7.10 0.18
N LEU A 58 13.45 -5.91 0.04
CA LEU A 58 14.12 -4.64 0.34
C LEU A 58 14.60 -4.55 1.80
N LYS A 59 13.99 -5.30 2.73
CA LYS A 59 14.40 -5.35 4.14
C LYS A 59 15.71 -6.11 4.37
N GLU A 60 16.07 -6.97 3.43
CA GLU A 60 17.31 -7.75 3.47
C GLU A 60 18.48 -6.96 2.87
N LEU A 61 18.21 -5.79 2.28
CA LEU A 61 19.18 -4.96 1.60
C LEU A 61 19.50 -3.73 2.44
N ASN A 62 20.78 -3.39 2.55
CA ASN A 62 21.21 -2.21 3.27
C ASN A 62 21.00 -0.95 2.44
N ILE A 63 20.46 0.09 3.07
CA ILE A 63 20.44 1.46 2.54
C ILE A 63 21.72 2.14 3.00
N GLU A 64 22.78 1.98 2.23
CA GLU A 64 24.12 2.50 2.52
C GLU A 64 24.67 3.27 1.32
N GLY A 65 25.62 4.17 1.58
CA GLY A 65 26.26 4.98 0.56
C GLY A 65 26.37 6.44 0.96
N GLU A 66 26.72 7.28 0.00
CA GLU A 66 26.77 8.73 0.20
C GLU A 66 25.38 9.28 0.58
N SER A 67 25.36 10.39 1.33
CA SER A 67 24.11 10.97 1.86
C SER A 67 23.05 11.23 0.79
N TRP A 68 23.45 11.56 -0.44
CA TRP A 68 22.51 11.81 -1.53
C TRP A 68 21.87 10.50 -2.05
N ALA A 69 22.64 9.41 -2.14
CA ALA A 69 22.15 8.10 -2.61
C ALA A 69 21.18 7.48 -1.59
N VAL A 70 21.49 7.63 -0.30
CA VAL A 70 20.59 7.27 0.79
C VAL A 70 19.27 8.05 0.72
N LEU A 71 19.35 9.37 0.49
CA LEU A 71 18.15 10.20 0.33
C LEU A 71 17.30 9.78 -0.88
N GLN A 72 17.93 9.50 -2.02
CA GLN A 72 17.22 9.02 -3.21
C GLN A 72 16.52 7.68 -2.96
N SER A 73 17.17 6.76 -2.25
CA SER A 73 16.57 5.48 -1.86
C SER A 73 15.28 5.67 -1.05
N TYR A 74 15.27 6.60 -0.08
CA TYR A 74 14.07 6.93 0.68
C TYR A 74 13.00 7.61 -0.18
N GLN A 75 13.37 8.49 -1.11
CA GLN A 75 12.42 9.12 -2.02
C GLN A 75 11.73 8.11 -2.95
N VAL A 76 12.46 7.12 -3.44
CA VAL A 76 11.88 6.04 -4.25
C VAL A 76 10.95 5.18 -3.39
N LEU A 77 11.37 4.84 -2.17
CA LEU A 77 10.53 4.08 -1.24
C LEU A 77 9.22 4.81 -0.89
N GLU A 78 9.27 6.13 -0.72
CA GLU A 78 8.08 6.95 -0.48
C GLU A 78 7.13 6.93 -1.70
N LYS A 79 7.67 6.95 -2.92
CA LYS A 79 6.87 6.80 -4.15
C LYS A 79 6.19 5.43 -4.23
N ILE A 80 6.88 4.36 -3.84
CA ILE A 80 6.27 3.01 -3.75
C ILE A 80 5.11 3.04 -2.76
N LEU A 81 5.32 3.57 -1.56
CA LEU A 81 4.27 3.69 -0.53
C LEU A 81 3.09 4.51 -1.03
N TYR A 82 3.32 5.61 -1.75
CA TYR A 82 2.25 6.40 -2.34
C TYR A 82 1.41 5.58 -3.34
N LEU A 83 2.06 4.83 -4.24
CA LEU A 83 1.34 3.97 -5.21
C LEU A 83 0.59 2.82 -4.52
N MET A 84 1.18 2.21 -3.49
CA MET A 84 0.51 1.21 -2.66
C MET A 84 -0.72 1.78 -1.97
N ARG A 85 -0.64 3.01 -1.45
CA ARG A 85 -1.80 3.70 -0.87
C ARG A 85 -2.89 3.91 -1.90
N LEU A 86 -2.54 4.38 -3.09
CA LEU A 86 -3.49 4.61 -4.16
C LEU A 86 -4.19 3.31 -4.57
N LEU A 87 -3.41 2.23 -4.74
CA LEU A 87 -3.91 0.91 -5.09
C LEU A 87 -4.89 0.39 -4.01
N ILE A 88 -4.50 0.48 -2.74
CA ILE A 88 -5.33 0.03 -1.61
C ILE A 88 -6.58 0.90 -1.44
N HIS A 89 -6.53 2.21 -1.70
CA HIS A 89 -7.73 3.06 -1.65
C HIS A 89 -8.71 2.74 -2.77
N GLN A 90 -8.21 2.38 -3.95
CA GLN A 90 -9.05 1.92 -5.05
C GLN A 90 -9.65 0.54 -4.76
N HIS A 91 -8.92 -0.30 -4.01
CA HIS A 91 -9.26 -1.69 -3.72
C HIS A 91 -9.01 -2.01 -2.24
N PRO A 92 -9.94 -1.63 -1.34
CA PRO A 92 -9.78 -1.85 0.10
C PRO A 92 -9.55 -3.30 0.49
N GLU A 93 -10.02 -4.26 -0.31
CA GLU A 93 -9.75 -5.69 -0.13
C GLU A 93 -8.24 -6.03 -0.15
N TYR A 94 -7.39 -5.17 -0.73
CA TYR A 94 -5.94 -5.37 -0.75
C TYR A 94 -5.25 -5.00 0.55
N VAL A 95 -5.96 -4.39 1.52
CA VAL A 95 -5.41 -4.13 2.87
C VAL A 95 -4.95 -5.44 3.49
N GLU A 96 -5.74 -6.50 3.42
CA GLU A 96 -5.41 -7.80 4.05
C GLU A 96 -4.16 -8.44 3.43
N ILE A 97 -3.95 -8.24 2.13
CA ILE A 97 -2.85 -8.85 1.37
C ILE A 97 -1.57 -8.01 1.47
N SER A 98 -1.71 -6.68 1.51
CA SER A 98 -0.60 -5.74 1.33
C SER A 98 -0.24 -4.93 2.57
N GLY A 99 -1.10 -4.88 3.59
CA GLY A 99 -0.87 -4.10 4.80
C GLY A 99 0.44 -4.46 5.49
N GLY A 100 0.70 -5.76 5.69
CA GLY A 100 1.96 -6.21 6.28
C GLY A 100 3.21 -5.81 5.47
N THR A 101 3.09 -5.69 4.15
CA THR A 101 4.18 -5.20 3.29
C THR A 101 4.37 -3.70 3.40
N VAL A 102 3.29 -2.94 3.41
CA VAL A 102 3.34 -1.48 3.64
C VAL A 102 3.98 -1.17 4.98
N ASP A 103 3.54 -1.84 6.06
CA ASP A 103 4.10 -1.65 7.40
C ASP A 103 5.59 -1.99 7.42
N ALA A 104 5.99 -3.08 6.76
CA ALA A 104 7.38 -3.46 6.70
C ALA A 104 8.24 -2.44 5.93
N LEU A 105 7.75 -1.89 4.82
CA LEU A 105 8.43 -0.81 4.09
C LEU A 105 8.54 0.47 4.93
N LEU A 106 7.53 0.81 5.72
CA LEU A 106 7.59 1.94 6.64
C LEU A 106 8.71 1.78 7.68
N THR A 107 9.01 0.55 8.11
CA THR A 107 10.10 0.30 9.07
C THR A 107 11.49 0.60 8.53
N LEU A 108 11.67 0.65 7.21
CA LEU A 108 12.95 0.98 6.57
C LEU A 108 13.33 2.46 6.74
N PHE A 109 12.36 3.34 6.98
CA PHE A 109 12.65 4.74 7.28
C PHE A 109 13.15 4.91 8.71
N PRO A 110 14.09 5.85 8.94
CA PRO A 110 14.41 6.32 10.29
C PRO A 110 13.12 6.76 11.01
N PRO A 111 12.93 6.44 12.31
CA PRO A 111 11.69 6.76 13.02
C PRO A 111 11.26 8.24 12.92
N SER A 112 12.21 9.16 12.89
CA SER A 112 11.96 10.61 12.79
C SER A 112 11.53 11.10 11.40
N LYS A 113 11.63 10.24 10.37
CA LYS A 113 11.34 10.55 8.97
C LYS A 113 10.31 9.59 8.35
N ARG A 114 9.78 8.67 9.14
CA ARG A 114 8.80 7.69 8.67
C ARG A 114 7.52 8.41 8.23
N PRO A 115 7.05 8.20 6.98
CA PRO A 115 5.83 8.82 6.51
C PRO A 115 4.61 8.22 7.23
N VAL A 116 3.56 9.03 7.38
CA VAL A 116 2.27 8.53 7.88
C VAL A 116 1.54 7.82 6.74
N PHE A 117 1.08 6.60 6.99
CA PHE A 117 0.24 5.84 6.06
C PHE A 117 -1.15 5.61 6.65
N VAL A 118 -2.17 6.05 5.93
CA VAL A 118 -3.58 5.88 6.32
C VAL A 118 -4.17 4.79 5.44
N TYR A 119 -4.69 3.74 6.04
CA TYR A 119 -5.45 2.69 5.35
C TYR A 119 -6.91 3.14 5.20
N PRO A 120 -7.60 2.75 4.12
CA PRO A 120 -9.05 2.95 4.03
C PRO A 120 -9.71 2.16 5.16
N THR A 121 -10.61 2.82 5.89
CA THR A 121 -11.46 2.12 6.85
C THR A 121 -12.32 1.14 6.06
N SER A 122 -12.20 -0.17 6.35
CA SER A 122 -13.17 -1.13 5.83
C SER A 122 -14.54 -0.61 6.27
N ALA A 123 -15.39 -0.25 5.31
CA ALA A 123 -16.77 0.06 5.61
C ALA A 123 -17.38 -1.22 6.19
N THR A 124 -17.43 -1.30 7.52
CA THR A 124 -18.40 -2.15 8.19
C THR A 124 -19.74 -1.83 7.55
N VAL A 125 -20.33 -2.87 6.96
CA VAL A 125 -21.69 -2.95 6.43
C VAL A 125 -22.57 -1.96 7.20
N PRO A 126 -23.32 -1.06 6.54
CA PRO A 126 -24.32 -0.28 7.26
C PRO A 126 -25.23 -1.32 7.90
N GLU A 127 -25.25 -1.40 9.23
CA GLU A 127 -26.31 -2.12 9.93
C GLU A 127 -27.62 -1.53 9.42
N SER A 128 -28.23 -2.26 8.50
CA SER A 128 -29.58 -2.08 8.07
C SER A 128 -30.41 -2.14 9.34
N ASN A 129 -30.95 -0.97 9.73
CA ASN A 129 -32.06 -0.87 10.66
C ASN A 129 -33.11 -1.94 10.35
N PRO A 130 -33.59 -2.66 11.36
CA PRO A 130 -34.99 -2.97 11.48
C PRO A 130 -35.53 -2.33 12.76
N ASP A 131 -36.40 -1.34 12.58
CA ASP A 131 -37.54 -1.02 13.45
C ASP A 131 -37.47 -1.42 14.94
N SER A 132 -37.42 -0.41 15.83
CA SER A 132 -38.30 -0.42 17.01
C SER A 132 -38.29 0.92 17.74
N GLY A 133 -39.50 1.44 17.98
CA GLY A 133 -39.76 2.31 19.11
C GLY A 133 -39.87 3.79 18.76
N SER A 134 -41.02 4.17 18.21
CA SER A 134 -41.56 5.51 18.43
C SER A 134 -41.75 5.71 19.95
N ASP A 135 -40.89 6.47 20.60
CA ASP A 135 -41.21 7.07 21.89
C ASP A 135 -41.20 8.59 21.74
N THR A 136 -42.42 9.09 21.76
CA THR A 136 -42.84 10.47 21.77
C THR A 136 -42.18 11.16 22.98
N PHE A 137 -41.33 12.16 22.74
CA PHE A 137 -40.94 13.08 23.82
C PHE A 137 -42.19 13.88 24.21
N ILE A 138 -42.79 13.50 25.35
CA ILE A 138 -43.81 14.28 26.02
C ILE A 138 -43.09 15.47 26.66
N ASP A 139 -43.39 16.64 26.13
CA ASP A 139 -43.18 17.95 26.74
C ASP A 139 -44.33 18.15 27.74
N GLU A 140 -44.09 18.09 29.06
CA GLU A 140 -44.94 18.74 30.07
C GLU A 140 -44.36 18.65 31.50
N LEU A 141 -44.27 19.83 32.13
CA LEU A 141 -44.52 20.15 33.54
C LEU A 141 -43.43 19.85 34.59
N ILE A 142 -42.70 20.92 34.95
CA ILE A 142 -42.25 21.15 36.32
C ILE A 142 -43.30 22.05 36.98
N ASP A 143 -44.00 21.53 37.99
CA ASP A 143 -44.87 22.27 38.90
C ASP A 143 -44.16 22.52 40.25
N ASP A 144 -44.62 23.59 40.92
CA ASP A 144 -44.30 24.19 42.23
C ASP A 144 -43.13 25.20 42.34
#